data_AF-A0A3M8BGN7-F1
#
_entry.id   AF-A0A3M8BGN7-F1
#
_cell.length_a   1.000
_cell.length_b   1.000
_cell.length_c   1.000
_cell.angle_alpha   90.00
_cell.angle_beta   90.00
_cell.angle_gamma   90.00
#
_symmetry.space_group_name_H-M   'P 1'
#
loop_
_entity.id
_entity.type
_entity.pdbx_description
1 polymer ?
#
loop_
_entity_poly.entity_id
_entity_poly.type
_entity_poly.pdbx_seq_one_letter_code
_entity_poly.pdbx_strand_id
1 'polypeptide(L)' 'MKIFYLSFYLSIMVIVALSFIWNLIEVMKALTEKNNTRFKTAKTVSIISFLLLLVLYIIIFEYIGR' A
#
# COMPACT_ATOMS: atom_id res chain seq x y z
N MET A 1 14.78 -22.33 -2.85
CA MET A 1 14.82 -20.91 -3.30
C MET A 1 13.42 -20.31 -3.51
N LYS A 2 12.51 -20.89 -4.32
CA LYS A 2 11.16 -20.32 -4.58
C LYS A 2 10.37 -19.91 -3.31
N ILE A 3 10.35 -20.74 -2.26
CA ILE A 3 9.62 -20.49 -0.99
C ILE A 3 10.14 -19.24 -0.27
N PHE A 4 11.47 -19.04 -0.25
CA PHE A 4 12.07 -17.88 0.43
C PHE A 4 11.66 -16.56 -0.24
N TYR A 5 11.66 -16.51 -1.57
CA TYR A 5 11.20 -15.34 -2.32
C TYR A 5 9.70 -15.08 -2.11
N LEU A 6 8.88 -16.14 -2.09
CA LEU A 6 7.45 -16.00 -1.82
C LEU A 6 7.18 -15.39 -0.44
N SER A 7 7.85 -15.90 0.61
CA SER A 7 7.76 -15.32 1.96
C SER A 7 8.20 -13.87 1.99
N PHE A 8 9.29 -13.52 1.30
CA PHE A 8 9.80 -12.16 1.21
C PHE A 8 8.81 -11.20 0.54
N TYR A 9 8.25 -11.56 -0.62
CA TYR A 9 7.25 -10.74 -1.30
C TYR A 9 5.97 -10.57 -0.47
N LEU A 10 5.56 -11.62 0.24
CA LEU A 10 4.41 -11.57 1.14
C LEU A 10 4.64 -10.57 2.29
N SER A 11 5.83 -10.57 2.89
CA SER A 11 6.19 -9.60 3.94
C SER A 11 6.16 -8.17 3.43
N ILE A 12 6.69 -7.91 2.22
CA ILE A 12 6.62 -6.58 1.59
C ILE A 12 5.16 -6.17 1.35
N MET A 13 4.33 -7.07 0.84
CA MET A 13 2.91 -6.81 0.60
C MET A 13 2.17 -6.41 1.88
N VAL A 14 2.45 -7.09 3.00
CA VAL A 14 1.87 -6.75 4.31
C VAL A 14 2.31 -5.35 4.77
N ILE A 15 3.58 -5.01 4.64
CA ILE A 15 4.10 -3.69 5.03
C ILE A 15 3.41 -2.59 4.21
N VAL A 16 3.32 -2.77 2.88
CA VAL A 16 2.68 -1.81 1.98
C VAL A 16 1.18 -1.67 2.28
N ALA A 17 0.50 -2.77 2.60
CA ALA A 17 -0.91 -2.75 3.01
C ALA A 17 -1.11 -1.92 4.29
N LEU A 18 -0.26 -2.12 5.30
CA LEU A 18 -0.32 -1.35 6.55
C LEU A 18 -0.05 0.14 6.29
N SER A 19 0.94 0.48 5.45
CA SER A 19 1.19 1.86 5.04
C SER A 19 -0.02 2.48 4.34
N PHE A 20 -0.68 1.75 3.43
CA PHE A 20 -1.88 2.23 2.76
C PHE A 20 -3.02 2.53 3.74
N ILE A 21 -3.28 1.62 4.68
CA ILE A 21 -4.30 1.80 5.72
C ILE A 21 -3.99 3.03 6.57
N TRP A 22 -2.73 3.20 6.98
CA TRP A 22 -2.31 4.37 7.74
C TRP A 22 -2.56 5.68 6.97
N ASN A 23 -2.18 5.71 5.69
CA ASN A 23 -2.38 6.88 4.84
C ASN A 23 -3.88 7.20 4.64
N LEU A 24 -4.75 6.19 4.55
CA LEU A 24 -6.20 6.39 4.53
C LEU A 24 -6.73 7.02 5.82
N ILE A 25 -6.23 6.57 6.98
CA ILE A 25 -6.58 7.17 8.27
C ILE A 25 -6.14 8.63 8.30
N GLU A 26 -4.96 8.97 7.76
CA GLU A 26 -4.51 10.35 7.66
C GLU A 26 -5.37 11.21 6.73
N VAL A 27 -5.85 10.65 5.61
CA VAL A 27 -6.82 11.31 4.73
C VAL A 27 -8.11 11.64 5.50
N MET A 28 -8.63 10.67 6.26
CA MET A 28 -9.83 10.88 7.08
C MET A 28 -9.61 11.94 8.16
N LYS A 29 -8.47 11.91 8.87
CA LYS A 29 -8.12 12.93 9.87
C LYS A 29 -8.02 14.31 9.23
N ALA A 30 -7.36 14.43 8.08
CA ALA A 30 -7.21 15.70 7.38
C ALA A 30 -8.55 16.27 6.89
N LEU A 31 -9.50 15.41 6.49
CA LEU A 31 -10.87 15.81 6.17
C LEU A 31 -11.60 16.36 7.40
N THR A 32 -11.51 15.67 8.54
CA THR A 32 -12.11 16.10 9.81
C THR A 32 -11.54 17.42 10.30
N GLU A 33 -10.22 17.60 10.19
CA GLU A 33 -9.50 18.82 10.56
C GLU A 33 -9.69 19.97 9.53
N LYS A 34 -10.36 19.73 8.39
CA LYS A 34 -10.48 20.65 7.25
C LYS A 34 -9.13 21.18 6.76
N ASN A 35 -8.06 20.40 6.92
CA ASN A 35 -6.70 20.77 6.51
C ASN A 35 -6.45 20.35 5.07
N ASN A 36 -6.76 21.25 4.13
CA ASN A 36 -6.66 20.98 2.69
C ASN A 36 -5.25 20.62 2.22
N THR A 37 -4.20 21.18 2.81
CA THR A 37 -2.81 20.86 2.44
C THR A 37 -2.47 19.44 2.85
N ARG A 38 -2.76 19.07 4.11
CA ARG A 38 -2.54 17.72 4.62
C ARG A 38 -3.38 16.68 3.86
N PHE A 39 -4.61 17.03 3.51
CA PHE A 39 -5.50 16.17 2.72
C PHE A 39 -4.95 15.86 1.34
N LYS A 40 -4.47 16.88 0.60
CA LYS A 40 -3.89 16.68 -0.74
C LYS A 40 -2.68 15.74 -0.70
N THR A 41 -1.80 15.93 0.28
CA THR A 41 -0.62 15.07 0.45
C THR A 41 -1.04 13.65 0.83
N ALA A 42 -1.83 13.48 1.89
CA ALA A 42 -2.27 12.15 2.35
C ALA A 42 -3.04 11.39 1.26
N LYS A 43 -3.87 12.08 0.46
CA LYS A 43 -4.58 11.49 -0.67
C LYS A 43 -3.62 10.99 -1.74
N THR A 44 -2.61 11.79 -2.10
CA THR A 44 -1.62 11.41 -3.11
C THR A 44 -0.81 10.21 -2.66
N VAL A 45 -0.32 10.22 -1.41
CA VAL A 45 0.44 9.10 -0.83
C VAL A 45 -0.43 7.84 -0.74
N SER A 46 -1.70 7.97 -0.35
CA SER A 46 -2.66 6.86 -0.31
C SER A 46 -2.83 6.20 -1.70
N ILE A 47 -2.97 7.00 -2.76
CA ILE A 47 -3.07 6.49 -4.14
C ILE A 47 -1.78 5.76 -4.56
N ILE A 48 -0.60 6.33 -4.28
CA ILE A 48 0.68 5.70 -4.60
C ILE A 48 0.82 4.36 -3.87
N SER A 49 0.45 4.32 -2.58
CA SER A 49 0.49 3.11 -1.75
C SER A 49 -0.42 2.02 -2.32
N PHE A 50 -1.60 2.39 -2.79
CA PHE A 50 -2.55 1.48 -3.42
C PHE A 50 -2.01 0.88 -4.74
N LEU A 51 -1.45 1.73 -5.61
CA LEU A 51 -0.85 1.27 -6.86
C LEU A 51 0.32 0.31 -6.61
N LEU A 52 1.16 0.60 -5.63
CA LEU A 52 2.26 -0.27 -5.23
C LEU A 52 1.75 -1.64 -4.75
N LEU A 53 0.67 -1.65 -3.95
CA LEU A 53 0.03 -2.88 -3.49
C LEU A 53 -0.48 -3.73 -4.67
N LEU A 54 -1.13 -3.08 -5.66
CA LEU A 54 -1.64 -3.74 -6.85
C LEU A 54 -0.51 -4.39 -7.67
N VAL A 55 0.59 -3.67 -7.88
CA VAL A 55 1.77 -4.20 -8.60
C VAL A 55 2.36 -5.40 -7.87
N LEU A 56 2.55 -5.31 -6.55
CA LEU A 56 3.05 -6.42 -5.74
C LEU A 56 2.13 -7.64 -5.81
N TYR A 57 0.82 -7.43 -5.76
CA TYR A 57 -0.16 -8.50 -5.88
C TYR A 57 -0.06 -9.23 -7.23
N ILE A 58 0.05 -8.49 -8.34
CA ILE A 58 0.20 -9.07 -9.69
C ILE A 58 1.50 -9.88 -9.78
N ILE A 59 2.61 -9.34 -9.27
CA ILE A 59 3.91 -10.03 -9.26
C ILE A 59 3.82 -11.34 -8.46
N ILE A 60 3.20 -11.32 -7.29
CA ILE A 60 3.02 -12.52 -6.46
C ILE A 60 2.13 -13.55 -7.17
N PHE A 61 1.04 -13.12 -7.79
CA PHE A 61 0.12 -14.00 -8.51
C PHE A 61 0.79 -14.68 -9.69
N GLU A 62 1.52 -13.93 -10.52
CA GLU A 62 2.35 -14.48 -11.62
C GLU A 62 3.42 -15.45 -11.10
N TYR A 63 4.02 -15.16 -9.95
CA TYR A 63 5.07 -16.01 -9.36
C TYR A 63 4.53 -17.30 -8.75
N ILE A 64 3.29 -17.31 -8.25
CA ILE A 64 2.60 -18.51 -7.75
C ILE A 64 2.03 -19.34 -8.91
N GLY A 65 1.56 -18.70 -9.97
CA GLY A 65 0.98 -19.36 -11.15
C GLY A 65 1.98 -20.08 -12.05
N ARG A 66 3.29 -19.85 -11.88
CA ARG A 66 4.40 -20.52 -12.60
C ARG A 66 5.26 -21.40 -11.70
#